data_AF-A0A1G3PHR7-F1
#
_entry.id   AF-A0A1G3PHR7-F1
#
_cell.length_a   1.000
_cell.length_b   1.000
_cell.length_c   1.000
_cell.angle_alpha   90.00
_cell.angle_beta   90.00
_cell.angle_gamma   90.00
#
_symmetry.space_group_name_H-M   'P 1'
#
loop_
_entity.id
_entity.type
_entity.pdbx_description
1 polymer ?
#
loop_
_entity_poly.entity_id
_entity_poly.type
_entity_poly.pdbx_seq_one_letter_code
_entity_poly.pdbx_strand_id
1 'polypeptide(L)'
;MKRFISWSLILLLGLNTGFGYTFINSLPMKANVFIDDKHVGTTPVLIKDNVSGEHTIRFELVGFYSSSIAVNVTSGITNLYSILTPQTFSLYLPGQQSIVINQQEYKNEEIKNLPEGFYHFKPGQDAVTMQRLNPNSQFIYISLGATIVGLAAGILGSMSANDSYNKFNDAKTAEEAISYMNSATFWDNFSLFGWTLTGLGAGASIYFLIDDANFMKENQAIKVASASIQEEDVSFYEKGMDMISQGDIENAAKNFQKIIDSFPNSRFIPGSLFRLAQIAFEKKDYNKAADFLERIKREYPIFEIYELAVKQLADCYIALQRYDTAIDNFKEVNQLNMVYSKEAIDSAIIDTTYLLYKKNKDQKVKEQLKNLISAYSGNPEYSEDSKKSVLNLKID
;
A
#
# COMPACT_ATOMS: atom_id res chain seq x y z
N MET A 1 1.44 16.90 58.51
CA MET A 1 2.04 17.11 57.19
C MET A 1 1.13 16.43 56.17
N LYS A 2 0.36 17.23 55.40
CA LYS A 2 -0.57 16.79 54.35
C LYS A 2 0.23 16.37 53.11
N ARG A 3 -0.17 15.27 52.45
CA ARG A 3 0.02 15.03 51.01
C ARG A 3 -1.14 14.14 50.55
N PHE A 4 -2.30 14.75 50.32
CA PHE A 4 -2.82 15.18 49.01
C PHE A 4 -3.13 14.01 48.07
N ILE A 5 -4.42 13.71 48.07
CA ILE A 5 -5.21 12.97 47.09
C ILE A 5 -5.05 13.65 45.72
N SER A 6 -4.83 12.86 44.67
CA SER A 6 -5.33 13.18 43.33
C SER A 6 -5.45 11.88 42.55
N TRP A 7 -6.57 11.19 42.77
CA TRP A 7 -7.15 10.31 41.78
C TRP A 7 -7.66 11.19 40.64
N SER A 8 -6.95 11.23 39.52
CA SER A 8 -7.51 11.69 38.25
C SER A 8 -7.73 10.47 37.37
N LEU A 9 -8.78 9.73 37.76
CA LEU A 9 -9.54 8.86 36.88
C LEU A 9 -10.12 9.74 35.76
N ILE A 10 -9.41 9.90 34.65
CA ILE A 10 -10.04 10.41 33.42
C ILE A 10 -10.75 9.23 32.80
N LEU A 11 -11.93 8.96 33.35
CA LEU A 11 -12.96 8.16 32.71
C LEU A 11 -13.47 8.99 31.52
N LEU A 12 -12.78 8.92 30.38
CA LEU A 12 -13.33 9.35 29.10
C LEU A 12 -14.39 8.30 28.69
N LEU A 13 -15.52 8.26 29.42
CA LEU A 13 -16.77 7.79 28.84
C LEU A 13 -17.24 8.86 27.86
N GLY A 14 -16.51 9.00 26.76
CA GLY A 14 -17.14 9.35 25.51
C GLY A 14 -17.98 8.13 25.12
N LEU A 15 -19.21 8.05 25.63
CA LEU A 15 -20.25 7.32 24.92
C LEU A 15 -20.50 8.08 23.62
N ASN A 16 -19.55 7.99 22.70
CA ASN A 16 -19.78 8.36 21.32
C ASN A 16 -20.60 7.20 20.76
N THR A 17 -21.90 7.25 20.97
CA THR A 17 -22.88 6.43 20.22
C THR A 17 -22.97 6.92 18.77
N GLY A 18 -21.87 7.42 18.22
CA GLY A 18 -21.72 7.87 16.85
C GLY A 18 -21.44 6.67 15.99
N PHE A 19 -22.19 6.55 14.90
CA PHE A 19 -21.88 5.63 13.81
C PHE A 19 -20.40 5.77 13.42
N GLY A 20 -19.72 4.64 13.29
CA GLY A 20 -18.32 4.57 12.84
C GLY A 20 -18.24 3.93 11.46
N TYR A 21 -17.44 4.49 10.57
CA TYR A 21 -17.11 3.90 9.27
C TYR A 21 -15.66 3.44 9.30
N THR A 22 -15.45 2.13 9.29
CA THR A 22 -14.10 1.56 9.18
C THR A 22 -13.92 0.95 7.81
N PHE A 23 -13.12 1.60 6.98
CA PHE A 23 -12.70 1.11 5.66
C PHE A 23 -11.47 0.22 5.85
N ILE A 24 -11.52 -1.02 5.38
CA ILE A 24 -10.42 -1.98 5.48
C ILE A 24 -10.05 -2.49 4.08
N ASN A 25 -8.83 -2.21 3.68
CA ASN A 25 -8.33 -2.41 2.32
C ASN A 25 -7.04 -3.25 2.31
N SER A 26 -6.75 -3.90 1.18
CA SER A 26 -5.46 -4.54 0.96
C SER A 26 -5.00 -4.52 -0.49
N LEU A 27 -3.70 -4.73 -0.69
CA LEU A 27 -3.11 -5.00 -2.00
C LEU A 27 -2.31 -6.31 -1.98
N PRO A 28 -2.66 -7.30 -2.83
CA PRO A 28 -3.87 -7.33 -3.67
C PRO A 28 -5.16 -7.36 -2.85
N MET A 29 -6.28 -7.07 -3.53
CA MET A 29 -7.62 -7.07 -2.94
C MET A 29 -8.13 -8.51 -2.72
N LYS A 30 -9.30 -8.64 -2.08
CA LYS A 30 -10.00 -9.90 -1.76
C LYS A 30 -9.34 -10.75 -0.68
N ALA A 31 -8.54 -10.13 0.19
CA ALA A 31 -8.02 -10.78 1.37
C ALA A 31 -9.14 -10.95 2.41
N ASN A 32 -9.26 -12.11 3.03
CA ASN A 32 -10.13 -12.32 4.19
C ASN A 32 -9.67 -11.42 5.34
N VAL A 33 -10.62 -10.79 6.01
CA VAL A 33 -10.39 -9.86 7.13
C VAL A 33 -10.99 -10.44 8.39
N PHE A 34 -10.20 -10.42 9.45
CA PHE A 34 -10.61 -10.82 10.79
C PHE A 34 -10.37 -9.66 11.75
N ILE A 35 -11.35 -9.36 12.60
CA ILE A 35 -11.24 -8.42 13.72
C ILE A 35 -11.32 -9.26 14.99
N ASP A 36 -10.25 -9.30 15.78
CA ASP A 36 -10.14 -10.13 17.00
C ASP A 36 -10.57 -11.58 16.75
N ASP A 37 -10.00 -12.17 15.71
CA ASP A 37 -10.26 -13.53 15.20
C ASP A 37 -11.66 -13.82 14.67
N LYS A 38 -12.58 -12.85 14.72
CA LYS A 38 -13.88 -12.95 14.05
C LYS A 38 -13.77 -12.53 12.59
N HIS A 39 -14.13 -13.42 11.67
CA HIS A 39 -14.19 -13.09 10.24
C HIS A 39 -15.29 -12.04 9.98
N VAL A 40 -14.95 -10.95 9.30
CA VAL A 40 -15.86 -9.83 9.00
C VAL A 40 -16.12 -9.62 7.50
N GLY A 41 -15.34 -10.24 6.62
CA GLY A 41 -15.52 -10.11 5.17
C GLY A 41 -14.19 -10.17 4.41
N THR A 42 -14.20 -9.69 3.16
CA THR A 42 -13.00 -9.64 2.30
C THR A 42 -12.69 -8.21 1.88
N THR A 43 -11.42 -7.84 1.80
CA THR A 43 -11.03 -6.51 1.32
C THR A 43 -11.45 -6.28 -0.14
N PRO A 44 -11.85 -5.06 -0.50
CA PRO A 44 -12.16 -3.93 0.38
C PRO A 44 -13.48 -4.18 1.13
N VAL A 45 -13.52 -3.89 2.43
CA VAL A 45 -14.71 -4.03 3.26
C VAL A 45 -14.95 -2.76 4.07
N LEU A 46 -16.22 -2.39 4.20
CA LEU A 46 -16.67 -1.27 5.02
C LEU A 46 -17.53 -1.77 6.17
N ILE A 47 -17.09 -1.49 7.39
CA ILE A 47 -17.87 -1.74 8.62
C ILE A 47 -18.58 -0.45 8.99
N LYS A 48 -19.92 -0.51 9.08
CA LYS A 48 -20.80 0.64 9.41
C LYS A 48 -21.26 0.67 10.88
N ASP A 49 -20.63 -0.16 11.70
CA ASP A 49 -20.89 -0.27 13.13
C ASP A 49 -19.77 0.41 13.92
N ASN A 50 -20.10 0.91 15.11
CA ASN A 50 -19.07 1.42 16.00
C ASN A 50 -18.23 0.26 16.57
N VAL A 51 -17.10 0.00 15.92
CA VAL A 51 -16.05 -0.91 16.38
C VAL A 51 -14.92 -0.11 17.04
N SER A 52 -15.25 0.93 17.81
CA SER A 52 -14.24 1.72 18.51
C SER A 52 -13.57 0.91 19.61
N GLY A 53 -12.25 0.99 19.69
CA GLY A 53 -11.45 0.29 20.68
C GLY A 53 -10.17 -0.29 20.09
N GLU A 54 -9.40 -0.94 20.95
CA GLU A 54 -8.21 -1.69 20.54
C GLU A 54 -8.62 -3.00 19.88
N HIS A 55 -8.12 -3.21 18.66
CA HIS A 55 -8.41 -4.37 17.83
C HIS A 55 -7.14 -4.89 17.18
N THR A 56 -7.10 -6.20 16.93
CA THR A 56 -6.14 -6.82 16.02
C THR A 56 -6.83 -7.15 14.71
N ILE A 57 -6.39 -6.53 13.62
CA ILE A 57 -6.91 -6.76 12.27
C ILE A 57 -5.96 -7.71 11.54
N ARG A 58 -6.43 -8.92 11.24
CA ARG A 58 -5.68 -9.94 10.51
C ARG A 58 -6.19 -10.06 9.08
N PHE A 59 -5.27 -10.13 8.13
CA PHE A 59 -5.50 -10.26 6.70
C PHE A 59 -4.94 -11.59 6.21
N GLU A 60 -5.74 -12.32 5.44
CA GLU A 60 -5.33 -13.60 4.85
C GLU A 60 -5.73 -13.70 3.39
N LEU A 61 -4.79 -14.05 2.54
CA LEU A 61 -5.04 -14.31 1.13
C LEU A 61 -4.21 -15.51 0.67
N VAL A 62 -4.84 -16.42 -0.08
CA VAL A 62 -4.16 -17.62 -0.58
C VAL A 62 -2.95 -17.21 -1.43
N GLY A 63 -1.79 -17.78 -1.12
CA GLY A 63 -0.52 -17.46 -1.78
C GLY A 63 0.20 -16.23 -1.19
N PHE A 64 -0.26 -15.68 -0.06
CA PHE A 64 0.35 -14.55 0.64
C PHE A 64 0.57 -14.88 2.12
N TYR A 65 1.54 -14.23 2.76
CA TYR A 65 1.68 -14.32 4.21
C TYR A 65 0.54 -13.61 4.92
N SER A 66 0.10 -14.18 6.04
CA SER A 66 -0.85 -13.51 6.94
C SER A 66 -0.22 -12.21 7.47
N SER A 67 -0.94 -11.11 7.35
CA SER A 67 -0.55 -9.81 7.92
C SER A 67 -1.46 -9.49 9.09
N SER A 68 -0.94 -8.87 10.15
CA SER A 68 -1.73 -8.44 11.31
C SER A 68 -1.33 -7.05 11.75
N ILE A 69 -2.32 -6.22 12.08
CA ILE A 69 -2.15 -4.83 12.51
C ILE A 69 -2.89 -4.66 13.83
N ALA A 70 -2.17 -4.25 14.89
CA ALA A 70 -2.81 -3.77 16.11
C ALA A 70 -3.19 -2.30 15.91
N VAL A 71 -4.46 -1.97 16.12
CA VAL A 71 -5.00 -0.63 15.87
C VAL A 71 -5.97 -0.22 16.97
N ASN A 72 -5.98 1.05 17.33
CA ASN A 72 -7.04 1.63 18.15
C ASN A 72 -8.01 2.35 17.21
N VAL A 73 -9.15 1.73 16.92
CA VAL A 73 -10.18 2.31 16.06
C VAL A 73 -10.90 3.41 16.84
N THR A 74 -10.92 4.61 16.28
CA THR A 74 -11.62 5.74 16.89
C THR A 74 -13.07 5.78 16.42
N SER A 75 -13.93 6.40 17.22
CA SER A 75 -15.28 6.76 16.78
C SER A 75 -15.20 7.74 15.60
N GLY A 76 -16.01 7.54 14.56
CA GLY A 76 -15.98 8.32 13.33
C GLY A 76 -15.45 7.51 12.16
N ILE A 77 -14.54 8.07 11.36
CA ILE A 77 -14.04 7.42 10.16
C ILE A 77 -12.60 6.93 10.37
N THR A 78 -12.38 5.66 10.07
CA THR A 78 -11.06 5.02 10.10
C THR A 78 -10.77 4.37 8.75
N ASN A 79 -9.59 4.60 8.19
CA ASN A 79 -9.12 3.94 6.97
C ASN A 79 -7.89 3.08 7.29
N LEU A 80 -8.01 1.78 7.06
CA LEU A 80 -6.98 0.78 7.29
C LEU A 80 -6.56 0.15 5.97
N TYR A 81 -5.26 -0.09 5.84
CA TYR A 81 -4.67 -0.61 4.61
C TYR A 81 -3.52 -1.57 4.92
N SER A 82 -3.43 -2.68 4.18
CA SER A 82 -2.34 -3.65 4.29
C SER A 82 -1.81 -4.07 2.91
N ILE A 83 -0.50 -4.02 2.73
CA ILE A 83 0.17 -4.61 1.55
C ILE A 83 0.58 -6.02 1.91
N LEU A 84 0.05 -7.01 1.19
CA LEU A 84 0.33 -8.42 1.45
C LEU A 84 1.57 -8.87 0.67
N THR A 85 2.45 -9.57 1.37
CA THR A 85 3.66 -10.15 0.78
C THR A 85 3.32 -11.51 0.17
N PRO A 86 3.54 -11.73 -1.14
CA PRO A 86 3.29 -13.01 -1.76
C PRO A 86 4.30 -14.06 -1.27
N GLN A 87 3.85 -15.30 -1.12
CA GLN A 87 4.69 -16.47 -0.79
C GLN A 87 5.50 -16.96 -2.00
N THR A 88 5.22 -16.42 -3.19
CA THR A 88 5.88 -16.76 -4.44
C THR A 88 6.20 -15.51 -5.26
N PHE A 89 7.24 -15.56 -6.09
CA PHE A 89 7.58 -14.51 -7.03
C PHE A 89 7.76 -15.08 -8.45
N SER A 90 7.75 -14.20 -9.45
CA SER A 90 8.07 -14.54 -10.84
C SER A 90 9.41 -13.89 -11.20
N LEU A 91 10.23 -14.58 -11.98
CA LEU A 91 11.54 -14.11 -12.40
C LEU A 91 11.56 -13.97 -13.92
N TYR A 92 11.96 -12.80 -14.40
CA TYR A 92 12.15 -12.55 -15.83
C TYR A 92 13.63 -12.23 -16.09
N LEU A 93 14.28 -13.04 -16.92
CA LEU A 93 15.67 -12.81 -17.34
C LEU A 93 15.69 -12.48 -18.85
N PRO A 94 15.74 -11.20 -19.23
CA PRO A 94 15.78 -10.83 -20.64
C PRO A 94 17.06 -11.35 -21.32
N GLY A 95 16.90 -11.97 -22.49
CA GLY A 95 18.02 -12.49 -23.31
C GLY A 95 18.41 -13.95 -23.06
N GLN A 96 17.76 -14.64 -22.10
CA GLN A 96 17.97 -16.06 -21.83
C GLN A 96 16.81 -16.90 -22.37
N GLN A 97 17.09 -18.04 -23.03
CA GLN A 97 16.06 -18.90 -23.61
C GLN A 97 15.44 -19.85 -22.57
N SER A 98 16.23 -20.29 -21.60
CA SER A 98 15.80 -21.16 -20.51
C SER A 98 16.53 -20.86 -19.19
N ILE A 99 15.93 -21.30 -18.07
CA ILE A 99 16.53 -21.30 -16.74
C ILE A 99 16.49 -22.73 -16.21
N VAL A 100 17.58 -23.20 -15.62
CA VAL A 100 17.62 -24.52 -14.98
C VAL A 100 17.44 -24.35 -13.48
N ILE A 101 16.30 -24.78 -12.92
CA ILE A 101 16.01 -24.71 -11.49
C ILE A 101 16.13 -26.10 -10.88
N ASN A 102 17.00 -26.28 -9.89
CA ASN A 102 17.22 -27.59 -9.24
C ASN A 102 17.42 -28.75 -10.24
N GLN A 103 18.22 -28.53 -11.29
CA GLN A 103 18.50 -29.48 -12.39
C GLN A 103 17.35 -29.73 -13.39
N GLN A 104 16.22 -29.04 -13.26
CA GLN A 104 15.13 -29.07 -14.23
C GLN A 104 15.15 -27.80 -15.09
N GLU A 105 15.09 -27.95 -16.41
CA GLU A 105 15.04 -26.82 -17.34
C GLU A 105 13.61 -26.27 -17.49
N TYR A 106 13.49 -24.95 -17.46
CA TYR A 106 12.25 -24.20 -17.64
C TYR A 106 12.45 -23.20 -18.77
N LYS A 107 11.47 -23.06 -19.66
CA LYS A 107 11.49 -21.94 -20.60
C LYS A 107 11.25 -20.63 -19.86
N ASN A 108 11.81 -19.53 -20.33
CA ASN A 108 11.68 -18.21 -19.68
C ASN A 108 10.22 -17.81 -19.39
N GLU A 109 9.27 -18.22 -20.24
CA GLU A 109 7.84 -17.95 -20.12
C GLU A 109 7.12 -18.78 -19.02
N GLU A 110 7.74 -19.87 -18.56
CA GLU A 110 7.19 -20.82 -17.59
C GLU A 110 7.54 -20.47 -16.14
N ILE A 111 8.32 -19.40 -15.91
CA ILE A 111 8.91 -19.07 -14.61
C ILE A 111 7.98 -18.15 -13.81
N LYS A 112 6.85 -18.74 -13.42
CA LYS A 112 5.82 -18.09 -12.62
C LYS A 112 5.67 -18.85 -11.30
N ASN A 113 5.45 -18.12 -10.22
CA ASN A 113 5.14 -18.67 -8.90
C ASN A 113 6.27 -19.49 -8.23
N LEU A 114 7.53 -19.05 -8.36
CA LEU A 114 8.64 -19.61 -7.60
C LEU A 114 8.44 -19.31 -6.11
N PRO A 115 8.61 -20.29 -5.20
CA PRO A 115 8.50 -20.03 -3.76
C PRO A 115 9.47 -18.94 -3.31
N GLU A 116 9.08 -18.09 -2.37
CA GLU A 116 10.02 -17.20 -1.72
C GLU A 116 11.14 -18.00 -1.03
N GLY A 117 12.34 -17.43 -1.02
CA GLY A 117 13.51 -18.02 -0.41
C GLY A 117 14.80 -17.47 -0.99
N PHE A 118 15.92 -17.98 -0.48
CA PHE A 118 17.23 -17.67 -1.02
C PHE A 118 17.53 -18.60 -2.20
N TYR A 119 18.01 -18.03 -3.29
CA TYR A 119 18.40 -18.75 -4.49
C TYR A 119 19.84 -18.42 -4.83
N HIS A 120 20.63 -19.44 -5.17
CA HIS A 120 21.96 -19.28 -5.74
C HIS A 120 21.84 -19.25 -7.26
N PHE A 121 22.47 -18.27 -7.91
CA PHE A 121 22.43 -18.07 -9.36
C PHE A 121 23.81 -18.30 -9.95
N LYS A 122 23.91 -19.12 -11.00
CA LYS A 122 25.11 -19.29 -11.80
C LYS A 122 24.83 -18.86 -13.24
N PRO A 123 25.41 -17.74 -13.72
CA PRO A 123 25.27 -17.33 -15.11
C PRO A 123 25.99 -18.31 -16.04
N GLY A 124 25.30 -18.76 -17.09
CA GLY A 124 25.86 -19.54 -18.21
C GLY A 124 25.70 -18.81 -19.54
N GLN A 125 26.33 -19.32 -20.61
CA GLN A 125 26.23 -18.70 -21.94
C GLN A 125 24.83 -18.81 -22.55
N ASP A 126 24.13 -19.93 -22.35
CA ASP A 126 22.80 -20.19 -22.95
C ASP A 126 21.65 -20.28 -21.92
N ALA A 127 21.97 -20.50 -20.65
CA ALA A 127 21.00 -20.61 -19.56
C ALA A 127 21.59 -20.12 -18.23
N VAL A 128 20.73 -19.58 -17.36
CA VAL A 128 21.06 -19.30 -15.96
C VAL A 128 20.64 -20.50 -15.11
N THR A 129 21.56 -21.02 -14.29
CA THR A 129 21.21 -22.08 -13.33
C THR A 129 20.84 -21.45 -12.00
N MET A 130 19.71 -21.89 -11.43
CA MET A 130 19.20 -21.44 -10.15
C MET A 130 19.02 -22.62 -9.19
N GLN A 131 19.51 -22.50 -7.97
CA GLN A 131 19.33 -23.51 -6.93
C GLN A 131 18.66 -22.89 -5.70
N ARG A 132 17.54 -23.49 -5.26
CA ARG A 132 16.87 -23.06 -4.03
C ARG A 132 17.70 -23.50 -2.82
N LEU A 133 18.04 -22.56 -1.95
CA LEU A 133 18.77 -22.82 -0.71
C LEU A 133 17.79 -23.19 0.41
N ASN A 134 18.21 -24.05 1.33
CA ASN A 134 17.38 -24.56 2.43
C ASN A 134 17.32 -23.50 3.57
N PRO A 135 16.16 -23.14 4.12
CA PRO A 135 16.08 -22.11 5.19
C PRO A 135 16.92 -22.40 6.44
N ASN A 136 17.20 -23.68 6.71
CA ASN A 136 17.94 -24.13 7.90
C ASN A 136 19.46 -24.27 7.68
N SER A 137 19.99 -24.01 6.49
CA SER A 137 21.44 -23.88 6.35
C SER A 137 21.87 -22.56 7.00
N GLN A 138 22.72 -22.65 8.02
CA GLN A 138 23.25 -21.49 8.72
C GLN A 138 23.99 -20.58 7.73
N PHE A 139 23.41 -19.43 7.40
CA PHE A 139 24.09 -18.37 6.68
C PHE A 139 24.43 -17.24 7.64
N ILE A 140 25.69 -16.80 7.62
CA ILE A 140 26.11 -15.60 8.32
C ILE A 140 25.69 -14.41 7.44
N TYR A 141 24.61 -13.73 7.83
CA TYR A 141 24.19 -12.48 7.20
C TYR A 141 24.95 -11.32 7.84
N ILE A 142 25.98 -10.79 7.18
CA ILE A 142 26.65 -9.56 7.63
C ILE A 142 25.87 -8.38 7.05
N SER A 143 24.98 -7.79 7.87
CA SER A 143 24.38 -6.51 7.50
C SER A 143 25.42 -5.39 7.68
N LEU A 144 25.61 -4.59 6.64
CA LEU A 144 26.60 -3.51 6.52
C LEU A 144 26.48 -2.36 7.57
N GLY A 145 25.65 -2.49 8.60
CA GLY A 145 25.38 -1.43 9.58
C GLY A 145 26.04 -1.57 10.95
N ALA A 146 26.58 -2.75 11.33
CA ALA A 146 27.05 -3.01 12.70
C ALA A 146 28.58 -3.05 12.87
N THR A 147 29.36 -3.08 11.78
CA THR A 147 30.83 -3.26 11.86
C THR A 147 31.62 -1.96 11.71
N ILE A 148 31.04 -0.89 11.15
CA ILE A 148 31.77 0.37 10.94
C ILE A 148 32.07 1.09 12.28
N VAL A 149 31.17 1.01 13.27
CA VAL A 149 31.40 1.58 14.61
C VAL A 149 32.41 0.75 15.43
N GLY A 150 32.59 -0.54 15.11
CA GLY A 150 33.62 -1.39 15.69
C GLY A 150 35.00 -1.23 15.04
N LEU A 151 35.04 -0.92 13.74
CA LEU A 151 36.29 -0.74 12.98
C LEU A 151 36.93 0.65 13.19
N ALA A 152 36.13 1.68 13.50
CA ALA A 152 36.65 3.00 13.84
C ALA A 152 37.41 3.05 15.19
N ALA A 153 37.16 2.10 16.10
CA ALA A 153 37.90 1.95 17.35
C ALA A 153 39.29 1.30 17.18
N GLY A 154 39.54 0.65 16.03
CA GLY A 154 40.84 0.05 15.70
C GLY A 154 41.81 0.99 14.98
N ILE A 155 41.38 2.22 14.69
CA ILE A 155 42.18 3.31 14.11
C ILE A 155 42.98 4.01 15.22
N LEU A 156 43.91 3.29 15.85
CA LEU A 156 45.03 3.88 16.58
C LEU A 156 46.31 3.34 15.93
N GLY A 157 46.84 4.02 14.91
CA GLY A 157 48.16 3.67 14.39
C GLY A 157 48.37 3.95 12.91
N SER A 158 48.25 5.21 12.53
CA SER A 158 48.53 5.75 11.22
C SER A 158 50.01 5.61 10.78
N MET A 159 50.23 5.42 9.47
CA MET A 159 51.41 5.83 8.66
C MET A 159 52.65 4.92 8.51
N SER A 160 52.93 3.90 9.33
CA SER A 160 54.17 3.09 9.15
C SER A 160 54.05 1.87 8.22
N ALA A 161 52.83 1.36 7.96
CA ALA A 161 52.63 0.10 7.24
C ALA A 161 52.88 0.18 5.72
N ASN A 162 52.70 1.36 5.12
CA ASN A 162 52.75 1.52 3.66
C ASN A 162 54.20 1.46 3.10
N ASP A 163 55.17 1.98 3.85
CA ASP A 163 56.57 2.05 3.44
C ASP A 163 57.28 0.69 3.56
N SER A 164 56.88 -0.12 4.54
CA SER A 164 57.36 -1.49 4.72
C SER A 164 56.77 -2.46 3.69
N TYR A 165 55.52 -2.24 3.28
CA TYR A 165 54.85 -3.05 2.25
C TYR A 165 55.51 -2.91 0.87
N ASN A 166 55.89 -1.69 0.48
CA ASN A 166 56.55 -1.47 -0.80
C ASN A 166 57.96 -2.09 -0.86
N LYS A 167 58.74 -2.03 0.23
CA LYS A 167 60.09 -2.64 0.30
C LYS A 167 60.07 -4.17 0.38
N PHE A 168 58.99 -4.76 0.91
CA PHE A 168 58.78 -6.21 0.91
C PHE A 168 58.55 -6.76 -0.51
N ASN A 169 57.78 -6.04 -1.33
CA ASN A 169 57.49 -6.44 -2.71
C ASN A 169 58.70 -6.35 -3.66
N ASP A 170 59.72 -5.55 -3.32
CA ASP A 170 60.94 -5.40 -4.11
C ASP A 170 62.09 -6.35 -3.69
N ALA A 171 61.90 -7.16 -2.64
CA ALA A 171 62.94 -8.05 -2.11
C ALA A 171 63.24 -9.22 -3.06
N LYS A 172 64.52 -9.50 -3.32
CA LYS A 172 64.93 -10.56 -4.28
C LYS A 172 65.31 -11.87 -3.61
N THR A 173 65.50 -11.85 -2.29
CA THR A 173 65.82 -13.03 -1.48
C THR A 173 65.04 -13.02 -0.15
N ALA A 174 64.89 -14.19 0.46
CA ALA A 174 64.11 -14.35 1.68
C ALA A 174 64.75 -13.63 2.89
N GLU A 175 66.09 -13.57 2.97
CA GLU A 175 66.79 -12.85 4.05
C GLU A 175 66.62 -11.32 3.95
N GLU A 176 66.52 -10.74 2.74
CA GLU A 176 66.19 -9.33 2.55
C GLU A 176 64.77 -9.00 3.01
N ALA A 177 63.79 -9.83 2.63
CA ALA A 177 62.40 -9.66 3.04
C ALA A 177 62.24 -9.68 4.57
N ILE A 178 62.98 -10.57 5.25
CA ILE A 178 62.99 -10.70 6.71
C ILE A 178 63.70 -9.50 7.38
N SER A 179 64.80 -9.00 6.81
CA SER A 179 65.51 -7.81 7.32
C SER A 179 64.64 -6.55 7.27
N TYR A 180 63.89 -6.34 6.19
CA TYR A 180 62.97 -5.19 6.06
C TYR A 180 61.82 -5.25 7.07
N MET A 181 61.28 -6.44 7.33
CA MET A 181 60.26 -6.65 8.36
C MET A 181 60.79 -6.35 9.76
N ASN A 182 62.04 -6.70 10.07
CA ASN A 182 62.69 -6.44 11.35
C ASN A 182 63.14 -4.97 11.55
N SER A 183 63.37 -4.22 10.48
CA SER A 183 63.72 -2.79 10.58
C SER A 183 62.51 -1.91 10.97
N ALA A 184 61.30 -2.40 10.77
CA ALA A 184 60.04 -1.71 11.09
C ALA A 184 59.63 -1.83 12.57
N THR A 185 60.38 -2.59 13.39
CA THR A 185 60.01 -2.94 14.77
C THR A 185 60.74 -2.15 15.86
N PHE A 186 61.44 -1.06 15.54
CA PHE A 186 62.35 -0.42 16.49
C PHE A 186 61.73 0.62 17.44
N TRP A 187 60.51 0.42 17.94
CA TRP A 187 60.11 1.04 19.21
C TRP A 187 59.24 0.09 20.04
N ASP A 188 59.92 -0.50 21.03
CA ASP A 188 59.52 -1.15 22.29
C ASP A 188 58.73 -2.47 22.33
N ASN A 189 59.51 -3.50 22.66
CA ASN A 189 59.24 -4.71 23.45
C ASN A 189 57.98 -4.71 24.34
N PHE A 190 56.84 -5.17 23.82
CA PHE A 190 55.95 -6.10 24.53
C PHE A 190 54.96 -6.76 23.56
N SER A 191 54.78 -8.08 23.72
CA SER A 191 53.78 -8.96 23.09
C SER A 191 54.14 -9.64 21.75
N LEU A 192 54.44 -10.93 21.88
CA LEU A 192 54.53 -11.95 20.84
C LEU A 192 53.16 -12.29 20.18
N PHE A 193 52.18 -11.37 20.24
CA PHE A 193 50.79 -11.58 19.79
C PHE A 193 50.44 -10.82 18.49
N GLY A 194 51.29 -9.91 18.02
CA GLY A 194 51.00 -9.08 16.84
C GLY A 194 51.26 -9.74 15.48
N TRP A 195 52.20 -10.68 15.38
CA TRP A 195 52.76 -11.14 14.09
C TRP A 195 52.01 -12.29 13.41
N THR A 196 51.28 -13.10 14.17
CA THR A 196 50.38 -14.09 13.57
C THR A 196 49.08 -13.45 13.09
N LEU A 197 48.60 -12.41 13.78
CA LEU A 197 47.29 -11.82 13.52
C LEU A 197 47.26 -10.81 12.37
N THR A 198 48.36 -10.10 12.08
CA THR A 198 48.40 -9.13 10.96
C THR A 198 48.70 -9.79 9.62
N GLY A 199 49.55 -10.83 9.56
CA GLY A 199 49.76 -11.63 8.34
C GLY A 199 48.55 -12.48 7.97
N LEU A 200 47.91 -13.12 8.95
CA LEU A 200 46.62 -13.81 8.75
C LEU A 200 45.50 -12.82 8.48
N GLY A 201 45.51 -11.65 9.11
CA GLY A 201 44.50 -10.61 8.91
C GLY A 201 44.54 -10.00 7.52
N ALA A 202 45.72 -9.62 7.01
CA ALA A 202 45.87 -9.05 5.67
C ALA A 202 45.65 -10.10 4.58
N GLY A 203 46.17 -11.32 4.77
CA GLY A 203 45.95 -12.46 3.88
C GLY A 203 44.48 -12.87 3.83
N ALA A 204 43.79 -12.93 4.97
CA ALA A 204 42.35 -13.18 5.04
C ALA A 204 41.55 -12.01 4.46
N SER A 205 41.96 -10.76 4.65
CA SER A 205 41.25 -9.60 4.07
C SER A 205 41.35 -9.60 2.55
N ILE A 206 42.52 -9.90 1.99
CA ILE A 206 42.72 -10.00 0.55
C ILE A 206 42.02 -11.25 0.01
N TYR A 207 42.09 -12.38 0.71
CA TYR A 207 41.36 -13.60 0.35
C TYR A 207 39.85 -13.36 0.38
N PHE A 208 39.30 -12.74 1.43
CA PHE A 208 37.88 -12.38 1.50
C PHE A 208 37.50 -11.28 0.52
N LEU A 209 38.36 -10.32 0.17
CA LEU A 209 38.05 -9.34 -0.87
C LEU A 209 38.12 -9.94 -2.28
N ILE A 210 39.04 -10.87 -2.53
CA ILE A 210 39.13 -11.59 -3.82
C ILE A 210 38.03 -12.64 -3.91
N ASP A 211 37.71 -13.33 -2.83
CA ASP A 211 36.59 -14.27 -2.73
C ASP A 211 35.26 -13.52 -2.80
N ASP A 212 35.10 -12.35 -2.18
CA ASP A 212 33.91 -11.51 -2.29
C ASP A 212 33.84 -10.82 -3.66
N ALA A 213 34.96 -10.42 -4.26
CA ALA A 213 34.98 -9.91 -5.64
C ALA A 213 34.70 -11.02 -6.67
N ASN A 214 35.23 -12.23 -6.47
CA ASN A 214 34.92 -13.40 -7.29
C ASN A 214 33.49 -13.87 -7.03
N PHE A 215 33.00 -13.84 -5.79
CA PHE A 215 31.62 -14.11 -5.40
C PHE A 215 30.67 -13.07 -5.97
N MET A 216 31.02 -11.80 -6.05
CA MET A 216 30.20 -10.75 -6.68
C MET A 216 30.30 -10.77 -8.22
N LYS A 217 31.42 -11.28 -8.76
CA LYS A 217 31.62 -11.53 -10.19
C LYS A 217 30.94 -12.83 -10.66
N GLU A 218 30.80 -13.83 -9.79
CA GLU A 218 30.10 -15.10 -10.02
C GLU A 218 28.63 -15.07 -9.57
N ASN A 219 28.30 -14.33 -8.51
CA ASN A 219 26.97 -14.16 -7.91
C ASN A 219 26.57 -12.68 -7.92
N GLN A 220 26.07 -12.23 -9.06
CA GLN A 220 25.25 -11.03 -9.09
C GLN A 220 23.91 -11.35 -8.43
N ALA A 221 23.80 -11.14 -7.12
CA ALA A 221 22.51 -11.14 -6.44
C ALA A 221 21.74 -9.87 -6.84
N ILE A 222 21.00 -9.96 -7.94
CA ILE A 222 20.04 -8.91 -8.29
C ILE A 222 18.92 -9.03 -7.27
N LYS A 223 18.75 -8.02 -6.42
CA LYS A 223 17.46 -7.79 -5.77
C LYS A 223 16.48 -7.48 -6.89
N VAL A 224 15.84 -8.51 -7.41
CA VAL A 224 14.62 -8.36 -8.19
C VAL A 224 13.56 -7.99 -7.15
N ALA A 225 13.60 -6.72 -6.71
CA ALA A 225 12.36 -6.05 -6.37
C ALA A 225 11.43 -6.36 -7.53
N SER A 226 10.19 -6.76 -7.27
CA SER A 226 9.16 -6.96 -8.28
C SER A 226 9.22 -5.79 -9.25
N ALA A 227 10.03 -5.93 -10.31
CA ALA A 227 10.19 -4.91 -11.32
C ALA A 227 8.80 -4.93 -11.91
N SER A 228 8.07 -3.85 -11.60
CA SER A 228 6.65 -3.70 -11.83
C SER A 228 6.33 -4.52 -13.06
N ILE A 229 5.69 -5.68 -12.86
CA ILE A 229 5.02 -6.33 -13.97
C ILE A 229 4.28 -5.14 -14.56
N GLN A 230 4.55 -4.78 -15.82
CA GLN A 230 3.65 -3.89 -16.52
C GLN A 230 2.36 -4.70 -16.56
N GLU A 231 1.60 -4.61 -15.47
CA GLU A 231 0.35 -5.30 -15.32
C GLU A 231 -0.47 -4.66 -16.45
N GLU A 232 -0.86 -5.47 -17.43
CA GLU A 232 -1.46 -4.98 -18.67
C GLU A 232 -2.65 -4.06 -18.39
N ASP A 233 -3.31 -4.25 -17.23
CA ASP A 233 -4.34 -3.39 -16.67
C ASP A 233 -3.89 -1.94 -16.38
N VAL A 234 -2.65 -1.68 -15.94
CA VAL A 234 -2.07 -0.33 -15.82
C VAL A 234 -2.09 0.35 -17.18
N SER A 235 -1.61 -0.34 -18.22
CA SER A 235 -1.58 0.21 -19.59
C SER A 235 -2.99 0.49 -20.11
N PHE A 236 -3.95 -0.39 -19.87
CA PHE A 236 -5.35 -0.13 -20.22
C PHE A 236 -5.92 1.08 -19.45
N TYR A 237 -5.59 1.24 -18.17
CA TYR A 237 -6.09 2.34 -17.37
C TYR A 237 -5.53 3.69 -17.84
N GLU A 238 -4.22 3.76 -18.05
CA GLU A 238 -3.52 4.95 -18.57
C GLU A 238 -4.05 5.34 -19.95
N LYS A 239 -4.17 4.39 -20.88
CA LYS A 239 -4.76 4.63 -22.21
C LYS A 239 -6.20 5.15 -22.10
N GLY A 240 -7.01 4.60 -21.21
CA GLY A 240 -8.37 5.06 -20.98
C GLY A 240 -8.41 6.51 -20.49
N MET A 241 -7.51 6.88 -19.58
CA MET A 241 -7.38 8.26 -19.07
C MET A 241 -6.88 9.23 -20.15
N ASP A 242 -5.89 8.83 -20.95
CA ASP A 242 -5.38 9.63 -22.07
C ASP A 242 -6.47 9.87 -23.12
N MET A 243 -7.26 8.85 -23.45
CA MET A 243 -8.38 8.96 -24.37
C MET A 243 -9.46 9.92 -23.86
N ILE A 244 -9.75 9.94 -22.55
CA ILE A 244 -10.62 10.96 -21.94
C ILE A 244 -10.06 12.37 -22.21
N SER A 245 -8.75 12.58 -21.98
CA SER A 245 -8.12 13.90 -22.19
C SER A 245 -8.18 14.38 -23.64
N GLN A 246 -8.23 13.45 -24.58
CA GLN A 246 -8.35 13.70 -26.02
C GLN A 246 -9.80 13.84 -26.49
N GLY A 247 -10.78 13.61 -25.61
CA GLY A 247 -12.20 13.60 -25.94
C GLY A 247 -12.71 12.31 -26.59
N ASP A 248 -11.87 11.27 -26.70
CA ASP A 248 -12.26 9.96 -27.23
C ASP A 248 -12.91 9.09 -26.15
N ILE A 249 -14.10 9.54 -25.73
CA ILE A 249 -14.85 8.94 -24.61
C ILE A 249 -15.26 7.48 -24.89
N GLU A 250 -15.50 7.13 -26.15
CA GLU A 250 -15.93 5.78 -26.52
C GLU A 250 -14.82 4.76 -26.40
N ASN A 251 -13.61 5.08 -26.89
CA ASN A 251 -12.48 4.16 -26.75
C ASN A 251 -11.95 4.16 -25.31
N ALA A 252 -12.05 5.27 -24.57
CA ALA A 252 -11.78 5.28 -23.14
C ALA A 252 -12.65 4.26 -22.39
N ALA A 253 -13.97 4.26 -22.64
CA ALA A 253 -14.89 3.31 -22.03
C ALA A 253 -14.53 1.84 -22.35
N LYS A 254 -14.10 1.54 -23.59
CA LYS A 254 -13.65 0.19 -23.96
C LYS A 254 -12.43 -0.25 -23.15
N ASN A 255 -11.46 0.64 -22.94
CA ASN A 255 -10.26 0.33 -22.14
C ASN A 255 -10.60 0.08 -20.66
N PHE A 256 -11.46 0.90 -20.06
CA PHE A 256 -11.92 0.67 -18.67
C PHE A 256 -12.73 -0.63 -18.54
N GLN A 257 -13.59 -0.94 -19.51
CA GLN A 257 -14.33 -2.20 -19.52
C GLN A 257 -13.39 -3.41 -19.64
N LYS A 258 -12.32 -3.30 -20.44
CA LYS A 258 -11.32 -4.35 -20.59
C LYS A 258 -10.64 -4.69 -19.26
N ILE A 259 -10.40 -3.70 -18.40
CA ILE A 259 -9.85 -3.91 -17.04
C ILE A 259 -10.78 -4.82 -16.23
N ILE A 260 -12.07 -4.48 -16.20
CA ILE A 260 -13.09 -5.20 -15.43
C ILE A 260 -13.25 -6.64 -15.93
N ASP A 261 -13.22 -6.83 -17.25
CA ASP A 261 -13.52 -8.13 -17.85
C ASP A 261 -12.32 -9.08 -17.83
N SER A 262 -11.10 -8.55 -17.99
CA SER A 262 -9.88 -9.36 -18.18
C SER A 262 -8.99 -9.42 -16.95
N PHE A 263 -9.13 -8.52 -15.98
CA PHE A 263 -8.24 -8.41 -14.82
C PHE A 263 -9.04 -8.37 -13.52
N PRO A 264 -9.71 -9.48 -13.12
CA PRO A 264 -10.67 -9.51 -12.01
C PRO A 264 -10.09 -9.20 -10.62
N ASN A 265 -8.76 -9.13 -10.47
CA ASN A 265 -8.07 -8.78 -9.23
C ASN A 265 -7.31 -7.43 -9.34
N SER A 266 -7.54 -6.67 -10.40
CA SER A 266 -6.87 -5.40 -10.64
C SER A 266 -7.27 -4.35 -9.61
N ARG A 267 -6.28 -3.62 -9.10
CA ARG A 267 -6.49 -2.45 -8.24
C ARG A 267 -7.18 -1.29 -8.97
N PHE A 268 -7.25 -1.33 -10.29
CA PHE A 268 -7.86 -0.29 -11.14
C PHE A 268 -9.34 -0.52 -11.42
N ILE A 269 -9.93 -1.67 -11.03
CA ILE A 269 -11.37 -1.93 -11.19
C ILE A 269 -12.24 -0.80 -10.61
N PRO A 270 -12.02 -0.34 -9.36
CA PRO A 270 -12.91 0.65 -8.74
C PRO A 270 -12.84 2.01 -9.45
N GLY A 271 -11.63 2.45 -9.83
CA GLY A 271 -11.44 3.65 -10.64
C GLY A 271 -12.07 3.52 -12.03
N SER A 272 -11.94 2.36 -12.67
CA SER A 272 -12.54 2.07 -13.98
C SER A 272 -14.07 2.09 -13.93
N LEU A 273 -14.67 1.49 -12.90
CA LEU A 273 -16.12 1.54 -12.64
C LEU A 273 -16.59 2.98 -12.46
N PHE A 274 -15.84 3.79 -11.69
CA PHE A 274 -16.22 5.18 -11.45
C PHE A 274 -16.15 6.02 -12.74
N ARG A 275 -15.11 5.82 -13.56
CA ARG A 275 -15.00 6.46 -14.88
C ARG A 275 -16.13 6.04 -15.82
N LEU A 276 -16.46 4.74 -15.87
CA LEU A 276 -17.58 4.25 -16.67
C LEU A 276 -18.93 4.81 -16.19
N ALA A 277 -19.12 4.98 -14.88
CA ALA A 277 -20.29 5.64 -14.33
C ALA A 277 -20.39 7.11 -14.76
N GLN A 278 -19.27 7.85 -14.72
CA GLN A 278 -19.21 9.25 -15.19
C GLN A 278 -19.56 9.36 -16.68
N ILE A 279 -18.97 8.48 -17.51
CA ILE A 279 -19.28 8.43 -18.94
C ILE A 279 -20.75 8.10 -19.20
N ALA A 280 -21.32 7.12 -18.48
CA ALA A 280 -22.73 6.77 -18.61
C ALA A 280 -23.65 7.92 -18.16
N PHE A 281 -23.29 8.62 -17.08
CA PHE A 281 -24.01 9.78 -16.57
C PHE A 281 -24.04 10.93 -17.59
N GLU A 282 -22.90 11.26 -18.20
CA GLU A 282 -22.80 12.28 -19.26
C GLU A 282 -23.65 11.93 -20.48
N LYS A 283 -23.72 10.63 -20.82
CA LYS A 283 -24.60 10.10 -21.87
C LYS A 283 -26.08 10.03 -21.45
N LYS A 284 -26.42 10.48 -20.23
CA LYS A 284 -27.76 10.43 -19.63
C LYS A 284 -28.32 9.01 -19.45
N ASP A 285 -27.46 8.00 -19.52
CA ASP A 285 -27.79 6.61 -19.18
C ASP A 285 -27.64 6.41 -17.67
N TYR A 286 -28.56 7.00 -16.92
CA TYR A 286 -28.51 7.03 -15.47
C TYR A 286 -28.71 5.64 -14.83
N ASN A 287 -29.39 4.71 -15.51
CA ASN A 287 -29.50 3.33 -15.02
C ASN A 287 -28.13 2.66 -15.04
N LYS A 288 -27.43 2.72 -16.18
CA LYS A 288 -26.09 2.13 -16.29
C LYS A 288 -25.08 2.83 -15.38
N ALA A 289 -25.17 4.14 -15.22
CA ALA A 289 -24.35 4.87 -14.26
C ALA A 289 -24.59 4.39 -12.83
N ALA A 290 -25.85 4.24 -12.41
CA ALA A 290 -26.21 3.71 -11.11
C ALA A 290 -25.68 2.28 -10.91
N ASP A 291 -25.80 1.39 -11.91
CA ASP A 291 -25.31 0.01 -11.81
C ASP A 291 -23.80 -0.06 -11.48
N PHE A 292 -22.99 0.77 -12.13
CA PHE A 292 -21.54 0.84 -11.86
C PHE A 292 -21.25 1.38 -10.45
N LEU A 293 -21.97 2.41 -10.01
CA LEU A 293 -21.78 3.03 -8.69
C LEU A 293 -22.27 2.13 -7.55
N GLU A 294 -23.40 1.42 -7.75
CA GLU A 294 -23.88 0.40 -6.83
C GLU A 294 -22.86 -0.73 -6.67
N ARG A 295 -22.19 -1.12 -7.76
CA ARG A 295 -21.10 -2.10 -7.70
C ARG A 295 -19.92 -1.59 -6.89
N ILE A 296 -19.52 -0.32 -7.03
CA ILE A 296 -18.49 0.28 -6.16
C ILE A 296 -18.94 0.22 -4.69
N LYS A 297 -20.16 0.69 -4.41
CA LYS A 297 -20.70 0.72 -3.04
C LYS A 297 -20.73 -0.66 -2.39
N ARG A 298 -21.04 -1.71 -3.16
CA ARG A 298 -21.21 -3.09 -2.69
C ARG A 298 -19.90 -3.88 -2.63
N GLU A 299 -19.09 -3.83 -3.69
CA GLU A 299 -17.92 -4.71 -3.88
C GLU A 299 -16.60 -3.99 -3.66
N TYR A 300 -16.58 -2.65 -3.80
CA TYR A 300 -15.37 -1.85 -3.75
C TYR A 300 -15.49 -0.60 -2.87
N PRO A 301 -15.91 -0.71 -1.59
CA PRO A 301 -16.06 0.44 -0.73
C PRO A 301 -14.69 0.97 -0.28
N ILE A 302 -14.02 1.68 -1.17
CA ILE A 302 -12.67 2.20 -1.01
C ILE A 302 -12.75 3.65 -0.56
N PHE A 303 -12.01 3.98 0.51
CA PHE A 303 -12.06 5.28 1.18
C PHE A 303 -11.96 6.47 0.21
N GLU A 304 -11.01 6.42 -0.74
CA GLU A 304 -10.71 7.52 -1.66
C GLU A 304 -11.85 7.83 -2.65
N ILE A 305 -12.75 6.88 -2.92
CA ILE A 305 -13.80 7.02 -3.94
C ILE A 305 -15.22 6.82 -3.41
N TYR A 306 -15.38 6.27 -2.20
CA TYR A 306 -16.69 5.82 -1.70
C TYR A 306 -17.68 6.98 -1.61
N GLU A 307 -17.32 8.08 -0.96
CA GLU A 307 -18.22 9.23 -0.81
C GLU A 307 -18.57 9.86 -2.16
N LEU A 308 -17.60 9.98 -3.07
CA LEU A 308 -17.80 10.45 -4.44
C LEU A 308 -18.81 9.57 -5.20
N ALA A 309 -18.64 8.25 -5.09
CA ALA A 309 -19.52 7.28 -5.75
C ALA A 309 -20.94 7.30 -5.18
N VAL A 310 -21.09 7.37 -3.85
CA VAL A 310 -22.40 7.42 -3.19
C VAL A 310 -23.13 8.72 -3.50
N LYS A 311 -22.42 9.86 -3.56
CA LYS A 311 -23.00 11.14 -3.98
C LYS A 311 -23.46 11.08 -5.43
N GLN A 312 -22.62 10.61 -6.35
CA GLN A 312 -23.00 10.52 -7.76
C GLN A 312 -24.14 9.50 -7.98
N LEU A 313 -24.24 8.47 -7.14
CA LEU A 313 -25.35 7.52 -7.16
C LEU A 313 -26.67 8.21 -6.76
N ALA A 314 -26.64 9.10 -5.76
CA ALA A 314 -27.78 9.94 -5.40
C ALA A 314 -28.22 10.83 -6.58
N ASP A 315 -27.27 11.44 -7.29
CA ASP A 315 -27.57 12.24 -8.50
C ASP A 315 -28.23 11.38 -9.60
N CYS A 316 -27.74 10.15 -9.82
CA CYS A 316 -28.36 9.20 -10.76
C CYS A 316 -29.81 8.91 -10.35
N TYR A 317 -30.06 8.65 -9.07
CA TYR A 317 -31.41 8.38 -8.58
C TYR A 317 -32.35 9.58 -8.67
N ILE A 318 -31.86 10.82 -8.50
CA ILE A 318 -32.64 12.02 -8.78
C ILE A 318 -33.09 12.03 -10.25
N ALA A 319 -32.15 11.78 -11.17
CA ALA A 319 -32.43 11.77 -12.61
C ALA A 319 -33.41 10.65 -13.00
N LEU A 320 -33.38 9.53 -12.29
CA LEU A 320 -34.32 8.40 -12.40
C LEU A 320 -35.63 8.62 -11.62
N GLN A 321 -35.82 9.78 -10.98
CA GLN A 321 -36.98 10.12 -10.14
C GLN A 321 -37.22 9.16 -8.95
N ARG A 322 -36.16 8.50 -8.48
CA ARG A 322 -36.13 7.65 -7.28
C ARG A 322 -35.66 8.49 -6.07
N TYR A 323 -36.47 9.49 -5.72
CA TYR A 323 -36.07 10.53 -4.76
C TYR A 323 -35.82 10.00 -3.35
N ASP A 324 -36.62 9.04 -2.88
CA ASP A 324 -36.40 8.42 -1.56
C ASP A 324 -35.01 7.79 -1.45
N THR A 325 -34.63 7.01 -2.47
CA THR A 325 -33.31 6.35 -2.55
C THR A 325 -32.18 7.38 -2.67
N ALA A 326 -32.39 8.48 -3.40
CA ALA A 326 -31.41 9.56 -3.49
C ALA A 326 -31.18 10.22 -2.11
N ILE A 327 -32.26 10.52 -1.37
CA ILE A 327 -32.19 11.10 -0.02
C ILE A 327 -31.40 10.19 0.92
N ASP A 328 -31.62 8.87 0.88
CA ASP A 328 -30.89 7.94 1.74
C ASP A 328 -29.39 7.89 1.42
N ASN A 329 -29.01 7.98 0.14
CA ASN A 329 -27.60 8.10 -0.24
C ASN A 329 -26.98 9.43 0.21
N PHE A 330 -27.70 10.56 0.10
CA PHE A 330 -27.20 11.83 0.62
C PHE A 330 -27.04 11.83 2.14
N LYS A 331 -27.95 11.19 2.88
CA LYS A 331 -27.77 11.03 4.34
C LYS A 331 -26.50 10.27 4.67
N GLU A 332 -26.20 9.21 3.91
CA GLU A 332 -24.94 8.47 4.07
C GLU A 332 -23.72 9.34 3.74
N VAL A 333 -23.76 10.15 2.68
CA VAL A 333 -22.71 11.13 2.37
C VAL A 333 -22.51 12.12 3.53
N ASN A 334 -23.60 12.63 4.11
CA ASN A 334 -23.54 13.54 5.25
C ASN A 334 -22.98 12.90 6.53
N GLN A 335 -23.19 11.60 6.71
CA GLN A 335 -22.60 10.84 7.82
C GLN A 335 -21.09 10.64 7.63
N LEU A 336 -20.63 10.52 6.39
CA LEU A 336 -19.21 10.47 6.04
C LEU A 336 -18.55 11.84 6.18
N ASN A 337 -19.08 12.88 5.52
CA ASN A 337 -18.57 14.26 5.59
C ASN A 337 -17.04 14.34 5.37
N MET A 338 -16.49 13.61 4.39
CA MET A 338 -15.06 13.59 4.06
C MET A 338 -14.74 14.55 2.91
N VAL A 339 -15.62 14.59 1.89
CA VAL A 339 -15.39 15.35 0.65
C VAL A 339 -16.37 16.51 0.51
N TYR A 340 -17.66 16.26 0.76
CA TYR A 340 -18.70 17.26 0.60
C TYR A 340 -19.02 17.92 1.92
N SER A 341 -19.22 19.25 1.91
CA SER A 341 -19.65 19.95 3.10
C SER A 341 -21.07 19.52 3.48
N LYS A 342 -21.28 19.35 4.79
CA LYS A 342 -22.60 19.09 5.36
C LYS A 342 -23.68 20.09 4.87
N GLU A 343 -23.35 21.37 4.76
CA GLU A 343 -24.24 22.39 4.19
C GLU A 343 -24.71 22.04 2.77
N ALA A 344 -23.78 21.68 1.88
CA ALA A 344 -24.12 21.36 0.49
C ALA A 344 -25.01 20.12 0.39
N ILE A 345 -24.77 19.11 1.23
CA ILE A 345 -25.53 17.86 1.23
C ILE A 345 -26.91 18.06 1.86
N ASP A 346 -27.03 18.83 2.95
CA ASP A 346 -28.33 19.16 3.53
C ASP A 346 -29.20 19.96 2.55
N SER A 347 -28.62 20.89 1.79
CA SER A 347 -29.33 21.59 0.71
C SER A 347 -29.81 20.62 -0.37
N ALA A 348 -28.97 19.67 -0.79
CA ALA A 348 -29.36 18.64 -1.78
C ALA A 348 -30.49 17.73 -1.27
N ILE A 349 -30.49 17.40 0.03
CA ILE A 349 -31.58 16.66 0.67
C ILE A 349 -32.88 17.48 0.63
N ILE A 350 -32.84 18.78 0.93
CA ILE A 350 -34.01 19.67 0.86
C ILE A 350 -34.56 19.74 -0.57
N ASP A 351 -33.70 20.00 -1.56
CA ASP A 351 -34.10 20.08 -2.96
C ASP A 351 -34.72 18.76 -3.44
N THR A 352 -34.10 17.63 -3.08
CA THR A 352 -34.62 16.30 -3.44
C THR A 352 -35.93 15.98 -2.74
N THR A 353 -36.08 16.37 -1.46
CA THR A 353 -37.33 16.21 -0.70
C THR A 353 -38.44 17.08 -1.30
N TYR A 354 -38.11 18.27 -1.80
CA TYR A 354 -39.04 19.10 -2.53
C TYR A 354 -39.48 18.46 -3.86
N LEU A 355 -38.57 17.84 -4.61
CA LEU A 355 -38.93 17.07 -5.81
C LEU A 355 -39.86 15.88 -5.47
N LEU A 356 -39.58 15.16 -4.39
CA LEU A 356 -40.45 14.09 -3.88
C LEU A 356 -41.85 14.62 -3.52
N TYR A 357 -41.91 15.75 -2.81
CA TYR A 357 -43.17 16.41 -2.48
C TYR A 357 -43.94 16.80 -3.75
N LYS A 358 -43.30 17.42 -4.74
CA LYS A 358 -43.97 17.80 -5.98
C LYS A 358 -44.52 16.61 -6.75
N LYS A 359 -43.81 15.47 -6.73
CA LYS A 359 -44.21 14.24 -7.42
C LYS A 359 -45.42 13.59 -6.73
N ASN A 360 -45.38 13.47 -5.41
CA ASN A 360 -46.36 12.66 -4.66
C ASN A 360 -47.49 13.49 -4.01
N LYS A 361 -47.29 14.79 -3.81
CA LYS A 361 -48.21 15.69 -3.07
C LYS A 361 -48.57 15.19 -1.66
N ASP A 362 -47.68 14.42 -1.06
CA ASP A 362 -47.85 13.83 0.27
C ASP A 362 -47.67 14.90 1.37
N GLN A 363 -48.66 15.05 2.25
CA GLN A 363 -48.63 15.99 3.36
C GLN A 363 -47.54 15.67 4.39
N LYS A 364 -47.21 14.39 4.61
CA LYS A 364 -46.12 14.01 5.50
C LYS A 364 -44.78 14.49 4.94
N VAL A 365 -44.56 14.34 3.63
CA VAL A 365 -43.35 14.83 2.97
C VAL A 365 -43.29 16.37 2.99
N LYS A 366 -44.45 17.04 2.86
CA LYS A 366 -44.54 18.50 3.01
C LYS A 366 -44.07 18.98 4.38
N GLU A 367 -44.55 18.35 5.45
CA GLU A 367 -44.16 18.71 6.81
C GLU A 367 -42.69 18.36 7.08
N GLN A 368 -42.20 17.23 6.56
CA GLN A 368 -40.76 16.91 6.59
C GLN A 368 -39.92 17.98 5.90
N LEU A 369 -40.32 18.43 4.71
CA LEU A 369 -39.63 19.49 3.97
C LEU A 369 -39.59 20.80 4.74
N LYS A 370 -40.72 21.23 5.33
CA LYS A 370 -40.77 22.44 6.17
C LYS A 370 -39.82 22.35 7.37
N ASN A 371 -39.78 21.19 8.02
CA ASN A 371 -38.88 20.96 9.16
C ASN A 371 -37.40 21.04 8.73
N LEU A 372 -37.06 20.44 7.58
CA LEU A 372 -35.70 20.51 7.03
C LEU A 372 -35.31 21.96 6.68
N ILE A 373 -36.17 22.72 6.01
CA ILE A 373 -35.92 24.13 5.70
C ILE A 373 -35.74 24.95 6.97
N SER A 374 -36.62 24.77 7.97
CA SER A 374 -36.51 25.50 9.24
C SER A 374 -35.21 25.19 9.98
N ALA A 375 -34.79 23.93 10.00
CA ALA A 375 -33.53 23.52 10.63
C ALA A 375 -32.31 24.09 9.89
N TYR A 376 -32.35 24.07 8.54
CA TYR A 376 -31.30 24.59 7.68
C TYR A 376 -31.16 26.12 7.80
N SER A 377 -32.26 26.86 7.72
CA SER A 377 -32.26 28.32 7.84
C SER A 377 -31.88 28.80 9.24
N GLY A 378 -32.17 28.00 10.27
CA GLY A 378 -31.77 28.27 11.65
C GLY A 378 -30.31 27.93 11.98
N ASN A 379 -29.58 27.23 11.10
CA ASN A 379 -28.21 26.83 11.38
C ASN A 379 -27.24 28.03 11.24
N PRO A 380 -26.55 28.47 12.30
CA PRO A 380 -25.65 29.61 12.24
C PRO A 380 -24.38 29.34 11.41
N GLU A 381 -24.03 28.08 11.17
CA GLU A 381 -22.84 27.69 10.39
C GLU A 381 -23.06 27.78 8.87
N TYR A 382 -24.31 27.82 8.41
CA TYR A 382 -24.63 27.83 6.98
C TYR A 382 -24.65 29.25 6.40
N SER A 383 -24.27 29.37 5.14
CA SER A 383 -24.22 30.63 4.42
C SER A 383 -25.60 31.26 4.20
N GLU A 384 -25.69 32.59 4.27
CA GLU A 384 -26.95 33.29 4.03
C GLU A 384 -27.52 33.09 2.62
N ASP A 385 -26.64 32.91 1.62
CA ASP A 385 -27.06 32.67 0.25
C ASP A 385 -27.72 31.30 0.08
N SER A 386 -27.18 30.25 0.71
CA SER A 386 -27.80 28.93 0.67
C SER A 386 -29.13 28.89 1.43
N LYS A 387 -29.23 29.61 2.56
CA LYS A 387 -30.49 29.78 3.31
C LYS A 387 -31.56 30.46 2.47
N LYS A 388 -31.22 31.53 1.76
CA LYS A 388 -32.15 32.20 0.83
C LYS A 388 -32.61 31.27 -0.28
N SER A 389 -31.71 30.43 -0.81
CA SER A 389 -32.04 29.47 -1.87
C SER A 389 -33.18 28.52 -1.43
N VAL A 390 -33.03 27.89 -0.26
CA VAL A 390 -34.05 26.94 0.25
C VAL A 390 -35.35 27.62 0.68
N LEU A 391 -35.30 28.85 1.18
CA LEU A 391 -36.50 29.63 1.56
C LEU A 391 -37.33 30.07 0.35
N ASN A 392 -36.74 30.16 -0.84
CA ASN A 392 -37.44 30.53 -2.07
C ASN A 392 -38.25 29.37 -2.68
N LEU A 393 -38.18 28.16 -2.10
CA LEU A 393 -38.97 27.02 -2.56
C LEU A 393 -40.46 27.27 -2.33
N LYS A 394 -41.24 27.26 -3.42
CA LYS A 394 -42.69 27.48 -3.38
C LYS A 394 -43.41 26.22 -2.91
N ILE A 395 -43.64 26.14 -1.61
CA ILE A 395 -44.50 25.14 -0.97
C ILE A 395 -45.91 25.75 -0.91
N ASP A 396 -46.86 25.09 -1.57
CA ASP A 396 -48.28 25.48 -1.68
C ASP A 396 -49.04 25.34 -0.36
#